data_AF-A0A9N7YJ71-F1
#
_entry.id   AF-A0A9N7YJ71-F1
#
_cell.length_a   1.000
_cell.length_b   1.000
_cell.length_c   1.000
_cell.angle_alpha   90.00
_cell.angle_beta   90.00
_cell.angle_gamma   90.00
#
_symmetry.space_group_name_H-M   'P 1'
#
loop_
_entity.id
_entity.type
_entity.pdbx_description
1 polymer ?
#
loop_
_entity_poly.entity_id
_entity_poly.type
_entity_poly.pdbx_seq_one_letter_code
_entity_poly.pdbx_strand_id
1 'polypeptide(L)'
;MTSSPQQSHDWLHTGAYSEDKMEESGQVPLHMLLRLQISGQGLTQTCETRLQISGQGLTQTCETRLQISGQGLTQTCETRLQISGQSLTPTCETRLQISGQGLTQTCETRLQISGQGLTPKSETRLQISGQGLTLKSETRLQISGQGLTPKSETRLQISGQGLVPTCETRLQISGQGLVPTCETRLQISGQGLTPTCETRLQISGQGLTPTCETRLQISGQGLSPSVSN
;
A
#
# COMPACT_ATOMS: atom_id res chain seq x y z
N MET A 1 -22.69 59.37 41.41
CA MET A 1 -24.03 59.02 40.88
C MET A 1 -23.81 58.71 39.40
N THR A 2 -24.02 57.53 38.83
CA THR A 2 -24.64 56.25 39.25
C THR A 2 -24.21 55.16 38.24
N SER A 3 -24.05 53.93 38.75
CA SER A 3 -24.42 52.61 38.16
C SER A 3 -23.72 51.99 36.92
N SER A 4 -23.13 50.81 37.14
CA SER A 4 -22.83 49.68 36.22
C SER A 4 -24.12 48.91 35.76
N PRO A 5 -24.05 47.70 35.14
CA PRO A 5 -23.57 47.23 33.81
C PRO A 5 -24.63 46.38 33.04
N GLN A 6 -24.43 45.99 31.76
CA GLN A 6 -25.01 44.76 31.13
C GLN A 6 -24.53 44.53 29.66
N GLN A 7 -23.88 43.38 29.39
CA GLN A 7 -24.35 42.23 28.57
C GLN A 7 -24.55 42.51 27.06
N SER A 8 -23.64 42.06 26.18
CA SER A 8 -23.54 40.74 25.52
C SER A 8 -24.18 40.73 24.13
N HIS A 9 -23.39 40.45 23.08
CA HIS A 9 -23.70 39.46 22.04
C HIS A 9 -22.54 39.38 21.02
N ASP A 10 -21.94 38.19 20.97
CA ASP A 10 -21.09 37.67 19.88
C ASP A 10 -21.79 37.75 18.52
N TRP A 11 -21.04 37.92 17.43
CA TRP A 11 -21.02 37.04 16.25
C TRP A 11 -19.87 37.42 15.27
N LEU A 12 -18.95 36.46 15.07
CA LEU A 12 -18.12 36.13 13.89
C LEU A 12 -17.18 37.19 13.26
N HIS A 13 -15.88 36.99 13.50
CA HIS A 13 -14.86 37.15 12.46
C HIS A 13 -14.01 35.87 12.35
N THR A 14 -14.13 35.19 11.22
CA THR A 14 -13.16 34.19 10.72
C THR A 14 -11.87 34.91 10.34
N GLY A 15 -10.88 34.85 11.23
CA GLY A 15 -9.53 35.39 10.99
C GLY A 15 -8.59 34.29 10.50
N ALA A 16 -8.17 34.40 9.24
CA ALA A 16 -6.94 33.79 8.76
C ALA A 16 -5.77 34.32 9.59
N TYR A 17 -4.91 33.45 10.11
CA TYR A 17 -3.61 33.85 10.66
C TYR A 17 -2.49 33.26 9.80
N SER A 18 -1.73 34.19 9.27
CA SER A 18 -0.61 34.11 8.35
C SER A 18 0.64 33.51 8.98
N GLU A 19 1.47 32.95 8.09
CA GLU A 19 2.82 32.47 8.31
C GLU A 19 3.68 33.46 9.09
N ASP A 20 4.26 33.02 10.21
CA ASP A 20 5.46 33.63 10.76
C ASP A 20 6.62 32.65 10.62
N LYS A 21 7.62 33.13 9.89
CA LYS A 21 8.96 32.58 9.72
C LYS A 21 9.57 32.37 11.12
N MET A 22 9.73 31.11 11.53
CA MET A 22 10.55 30.76 12.70
C MET A 22 11.84 30.12 12.21
N GLU A 23 12.81 30.97 11.90
CA GLU A 23 14.23 30.62 12.01
C GLU A 23 14.64 30.76 13.48
N GLU A 24 15.39 29.78 13.97
CA GLU A 24 16.32 29.88 15.10
C GLU A 24 15.73 29.92 16.53
N SER A 25 15.39 28.75 17.08
CA SER A 25 15.85 28.29 18.41
C SER A 25 15.16 26.96 18.77
N GLY A 26 15.97 25.98 19.19
CA GLY A 26 15.50 24.67 19.61
C GLY A 26 14.57 24.72 20.82
N GLN A 27 13.64 23.76 20.87
CA GLN A 27 12.61 23.51 21.89
C GLN A 27 11.29 24.27 21.68
N VAL A 28 10.37 23.63 20.94
CA VAL A 28 8.94 23.98 20.91
C VAL A 28 8.26 23.32 22.13
N PRO A 29 7.47 24.04 22.95
CA PRO A 29 6.85 23.49 24.16
C PRO A 29 5.78 22.43 23.88
N LEU A 30 5.74 21.44 24.77
CA LEU A 30 4.98 20.17 24.80
C LEU A 30 3.43 20.26 24.79
N HIS A 31 2.81 21.33 24.28
CA HIS A 31 1.33 21.46 24.32
C HIS A 31 0.66 21.98 23.02
N MET A 32 1.37 22.03 21.90
CA MET A 32 0.87 22.55 20.61
C MET A 32 0.32 21.42 19.69
N LEU A 33 -0.67 20.70 20.18
CA LEU A 33 -1.11 19.38 19.69
C LEU A 33 -2.19 19.36 18.58
N LEU A 34 -2.25 20.33 17.64
CA LEU A 34 -3.41 20.40 16.73
C LEU A 34 -3.20 20.44 15.21
N ARG A 35 -2.06 19.95 14.71
CA ARG A 35 -1.61 19.87 13.31
C ARG A 35 -0.53 20.91 13.05
N LEU A 36 0.66 20.41 12.78
CA LEU A 36 1.80 21.19 12.38
C LEU A 36 2.00 21.00 10.87
N GLN A 37 2.06 22.09 10.11
CA GLN A 37 2.36 22.09 8.68
C GLN A 37 3.72 22.75 8.45
N ILE A 38 4.68 22.01 7.90
CA ILE A 38 6.05 22.50 7.69
C ILE A 38 6.50 22.19 6.26
N SER A 39 7.31 23.07 5.68
CA SER A 39 8.04 22.81 4.43
C SER A 39 9.51 23.13 4.57
N GLY A 40 10.41 22.31 4.02
CA GLY A 40 11.85 22.62 4.06
C GLY A 40 12.77 21.49 3.59
N GLN A 41 14.07 21.67 3.81
CA GLN A 41 15.10 20.67 3.52
C GLN A 41 15.81 20.24 4.80
N GLY A 42 16.19 18.96 4.90
CA GLY A 42 17.01 18.47 6.02
C GLY A 42 16.31 18.50 7.38
N LEU A 43 14.97 18.50 7.40
CA LEU A 43 14.21 18.65 8.65
C LEU A 43 14.20 17.36 9.45
N THR A 44 14.28 17.51 10.78
CA THR A 44 14.02 16.45 11.76
C THR A 44 12.97 16.93 12.76
N GLN A 45 11.83 16.24 12.89
CA GLN A 45 10.80 16.57 13.90
C GLN A 45 10.14 15.33 14.50
N THR A 46 9.53 15.54 15.66
CA THR A 46 8.70 14.58 16.38
C THR A 46 7.30 15.17 16.63
N CYS A 47 6.28 14.33 16.54
CA CYS A 47 4.90 14.68 16.88
C CYS A 47 4.19 13.52 17.56
N GLU A 48 3.20 13.83 18.40
CA GLU A 48 2.37 12.78 19.01
C GLU A 48 1.11 12.53 18.16
N THR A 49 0.39 13.59 17.75
CA THR A 49 -0.92 13.43 17.10
C THR A 49 -0.92 13.55 15.58
N ARG A 50 -0.59 14.72 15.02
CA ARG A 50 -0.71 14.96 13.57
C ARG A 50 0.38 15.88 13.03
N LEU A 51 1.04 15.43 11.97
CA LEU A 51 2.05 16.19 11.27
C LEU A 51 1.89 16.08 9.76
N GLN A 52 1.96 17.22 9.08
CA GLN A 52 1.94 17.33 7.64
C GLN A 52 3.20 18.07 7.18
N ILE A 53 4.09 17.40 6.43
CA ILE A 53 5.35 18.02 5.98
C ILE A 53 5.56 17.79 4.49
N SER A 54 6.14 18.78 3.82
CA SER A 54 6.67 18.62 2.46
C SER A 54 8.14 19.03 2.38
N GLY A 55 8.96 18.37 1.55
CA GLY A 55 10.38 18.73 1.50
C GLY A 55 11.33 17.68 0.93
N GLN A 56 12.62 17.89 1.17
CA GLN A 56 13.68 16.95 0.78
C GLN A 56 14.55 16.59 1.99
N GLY A 57 15.01 15.34 2.07
CA GLY A 57 15.89 14.88 3.15
C GLY A 57 15.21 14.96 4.53
N LEU A 58 13.96 14.51 4.63
CA LEU A 58 13.19 14.62 5.87
C LEU A 58 13.34 13.35 6.72
N THR A 59 13.54 13.53 8.03
CA THR A 59 13.50 12.44 9.02
C THR A 59 12.44 12.73 10.08
N GLN A 60 11.31 12.03 10.12
CA GLN A 60 10.22 12.39 11.05
C GLN A 60 9.65 11.18 11.78
N THR A 61 9.21 11.43 13.02
CA THR A 61 8.56 10.44 13.86
C THR A 61 7.20 10.96 14.32
N CYS A 62 6.15 10.15 14.19
CA CYS A 62 4.83 10.47 14.75
C CYS A 62 4.12 9.27 15.37
N GLU A 63 3.50 9.39 16.54
CA GLU A 63 2.76 8.25 17.11
C GLU A 63 1.47 7.97 16.32
N THR A 64 0.64 8.99 16.10
CA THR A 64 -0.72 8.76 15.61
C THR A 64 -0.89 8.92 14.10
N ARG A 65 -0.47 10.03 13.49
CA ARG A 65 -0.68 10.26 12.05
C ARG A 65 0.35 11.19 11.42
N LEU A 66 0.99 10.71 10.37
CA LEU A 66 1.98 11.45 9.61
C LEU A 66 1.62 11.46 8.12
N GLN A 67 1.61 12.65 7.52
CA GLN A 67 1.37 12.87 6.10
C GLN A 67 2.57 13.61 5.49
N ILE A 68 3.28 12.99 4.57
CA ILE A 68 4.51 13.55 4.01
C ILE A 68 4.56 13.46 2.49
N SER A 69 5.13 14.48 1.86
CA SER A 69 5.44 14.47 0.43
C SER A 69 6.85 14.97 0.15
N GLY A 70 7.66 14.29 -0.67
CA GLY A 70 9.04 14.74 -0.88
C GLY A 70 10.00 13.77 -1.54
N GLN A 71 11.30 14.04 -1.39
CA GLN A 71 12.38 13.16 -1.85
C GLN A 71 13.33 12.83 -0.70
N GLY A 72 13.82 11.59 -0.63
CA GLY A 72 14.75 11.17 0.43
C GLY A 72 14.10 11.26 1.81
N LEU A 73 13.10 10.42 2.04
CA LEU A 73 12.24 10.49 3.22
C LEU A 73 12.42 9.26 4.11
N THR A 74 12.80 9.49 5.36
CA THR A 74 12.90 8.45 6.41
C THR A 74 11.87 8.72 7.49
N GLN A 75 10.82 7.89 7.58
CA GLN A 75 9.64 8.24 8.40
C GLN A 75 9.20 7.09 9.29
N THR A 76 8.93 7.36 10.55
CA THR A 76 8.39 6.37 11.47
C THR A 76 7.04 6.81 11.99
N CYS A 77 6.03 5.95 11.93
CA CYS A 77 4.76 6.22 12.61
C CYS A 77 4.07 4.96 13.11
N GLU A 78 3.60 4.92 14.34
CA GLU A 78 2.99 3.71 14.92
C GLU A 78 1.65 3.40 14.24
N THR A 79 0.78 4.41 14.13
CA THR A 79 -0.63 4.15 13.76
C THR A 79 -0.94 4.37 12.28
N ARG A 80 -0.63 5.54 11.70
CA ARG A 80 -1.00 5.87 10.30
C ARG A 80 0.03 6.74 9.59
N LEU A 81 0.62 6.18 8.55
CA LEU A 81 1.60 6.87 7.71
C LEU A 81 1.10 6.97 6.27
N GLN A 82 1.06 8.19 5.73
CA GLN A 82 0.77 8.45 4.32
C GLN A 82 1.93 9.23 3.71
N ILE A 83 2.58 8.65 2.70
CA ILE A 83 3.77 9.24 2.08
C ILE A 83 3.64 9.25 0.56
N SER A 84 4.07 10.33 -0.06
CA SER A 84 4.26 10.40 -1.51
C SER A 84 5.66 10.91 -1.87
N GLY A 85 6.28 10.37 -2.92
CA GLY A 85 7.62 10.82 -3.28
C GLY A 85 8.54 9.81 -3.94
N GLN A 86 9.84 10.10 -3.86
CA GLN A 86 10.92 9.25 -4.38
C GLN A 86 11.93 8.93 -3.28
N SER A 87 12.54 7.75 -3.35
CA SER A 87 13.56 7.28 -2.38
C SER A 87 13.02 7.34 -0.95
N LEU A 88 12.02 6.50 -0.67
CA LEU A 88 11.30 6.50 0.60
C LEU A 88 11.65 5.25 1.42
N THR A 89 11.97 5.47 2.69
CA THR A 89 12.25 4.42 3.69
C THR A 89 11.42 4.62 4.96
N PRO A 90 10.10 4.39 4.92
CA PRO A 90 9.25 4.53 6.08
C PRO A 90 8.89 3.21 6.75
N THR A 91 8.56 3.32 8.03
CA THR A 91 8.19 2.23 8.92
C THR A 91 6.89 2.58 9.62
N CYS A 92 5.92 1.65 9.63
CA CYS A 92 4.70 1.84 10.40
C CYS A 92 4.08 0.53 10.86
N GLU A 93 3.67 0.44 12.11
CA GLU A 93 3.14 -0.82 12.69
C GLU A 93 1.76 -1.14 12.11
N THR A 94 0.85 -0.16 12.10
CA THR A 94 -0.57 -0.44 11.84
C THR A 94 -0.99 -0.20 10.38
N ARG A 95 -0.76 0.99 9.82
CA ARG A 95 -1.26 1.35 8.48
C ARG A 95 -0.33 2.28 7.73
N LEU A 96 0.20 1.78 6.63
CA LEU A 96 1.09 2.51 5.75
C LEU A 96 0.50 2.63 4.34
N GLN A 97 0.43 3.85 3.81
CA GLN A 97 0.02 4.14 2.44
C GLN A 97 1.14 4.92 1.74
N ILE A 98 1.65 4.39 0.62
CA ILE A 98 2.72 5.04 -0.13
C ILE A 98 2.36 5.16 -1.61
N SER A 99 2.72 6.30 -2.21
CA SER A 99 2.74 6.49 -3.65
C SER A 99 4.12 6.99 -4.09
N GLY A 100 4.84 6.26 -4.96
CA GLY A 100 6.19 6.69 -5.32
C GLY A 100 7.04 5.73 -6.14
N GLN A 101 8.33 6.04 -6.23
CA GLN A 101 9.35 5.22 -6.90
C GLN A 101 10.52 4.92 -5.95
N GLY A 102 11.11 3.72 -6.08
CA GLY A 102 12.27 3.30 -5.30
C GLY A 102 11.94 3.16 -3.81
N LEU A 103 11.15 2.15 -3.48
CA LEU A 103 10.53 2.00 -2.15
C LEU A 103 11.03 0.76 -1.41
N THR A 104 11.66 0.96 -0.25
CA THR A 104 11.96 -0.07 0.74
C THR A 104 11.14 0.22 2.00
N GLN A 105 10.25 -0.69 2.38
CA GLN A 105 9.12 -0.38 3.26
C GLN A 105 8.79 -1.56 4.19
N THR A 106 8.49 -1.27 5.45
CA THR A 106 8.03 -2.27 6.42
C THR A 106 6.75 -1.82 7.09
N CYS A 107 5.71 -2.67 7.04
CA CYS A 107 4.51 -2.48 7.83
C CYS A 107 3.95 -3.81 8.33
N GLU A 108 3.70 -3.93 9.63
CA GLU A 108 3.26 -5.20 10.23
C GLU A 108 1.86 -5.56 9.75
N THR A 109 0.91 -4.62 9.86
CA THR A 109 -0.52 -4.97 9.73
C THR A 109 -1.11 -4.72 8.33
N ARG A 110 -1.03 -3.49 7.80
CA ARG A 110 -1.69 -3.11 6.53
C ARG A 110 -0.86 -2.15 5.71
N LEU A 111 -0.47 -2.61 4.53
CA LEU A 111 0.31 -1.84 3.58
C LEU A 111 -0.47 -1.62 2.28
N GLN A 112 -0.57 -0.36 1.84
CA GLN A 112 -1.11 0.01 0.52
C GLN A 112 -0.04 0.76 -0.27
N ILE A 113 0.31 0.28 -1.47
CA ILE A 113 1.36 0.90 -2.28
C ILE A 113 0.90 1.11 -3.71
N SER A 114 1.23 2.28 -4.25
CA SER A 114 1.19 2.56 -5.67
C SER A 114 2.58 2.98 -6.16
N GLY A 115 3.11 2.36 -7.22
CA GLY A 115 4.43 2.76 -7.72
C GLY A 115 5.16 1.78 -8.62
N GLN A 116 6.44 2.06 -8.88
CA GLN A 116 7.37 1.23 -9.64
C GLN A 116 8.60 0.88 -8.78
N GLY A 117 9.15 -0.33 -8.97
CA GLY A 117 10.35 -0.78 -8.26
C GLY A 117 10.12 -0.92 -6.75
N LEU A 118 9.19 -1.78 -6.35
CA LEU A 118 8.76 -1.95 -4.95
C LEU A 118 9.26 -3.27 -4.38
N THR A 119 9.81 -3.23 -3.16
CA THR A 119 10.16 -4.42 -2.37
C THR A 119 9.52 -4.38 -0.97
N PRO A 120 8.19 -4.36 -0.87
CA PRO A 120 7.51 -4.29 0.42
C PRO A 120 7.59 -5.57 1.23
N LYS A 121 7.63 -5.42 2.55
CA LYS A 121 7.42 -6.49 3.52
C LYS A 121 6.22 -6.17 4.43
N SER A 122 5.28 -7.11 4.53
CA SER A 122 4.19 -7.05 5.51
C SER A 122 3.73 -8.45 5.90
N GLU A 123 3.33 -8.58 7.16
CA GLU A 123 2.95 -9.86 7.78
C GLU A 123 1.48 -10.20 7.54
N THR A 124 0.58 -9.21 7.45
CA THR A 124 -0.87 -9.49 7.43
C THR A 124 -1.63 -9.14 6.14
N ARG A 125 -1.47 -7.94 5.59
CA ARG A 125 -2.25 -7.49 4.41
C ARG A 125 -1.50 -6.50 3.55
N LEU A 126 -1.31 -6.85 2.29
CA LEU A 126 -0.76 -5.94 1.28
C LEU A 126 -1.75 -5.71 0.15
N GLN A 127 -1.94 -4.45 -0.20
CA GLN A 127 -2.60 -4.02 -1.41
C GLN A 127 -1.62 -3.23 -2.28
N ILE A 128 -1.33 -3.70 -3.48
CA ILE A 128 -0.30 -3.08 -4.30
C ILE A 128 -0.81 -2.85 -5.72
N SER A 129 -0.53 -1.66 -6.26
CA SER A 129 -0.76 -1.32 -7.66
C SER A 129 0.54 -0.84 -8.31
N GLY A 130 1.00 -1.49 -9.38
CA GLY A 130 2.26 -1.10 -10.00
C GLY A 130 2.71 -1.95 -11.17
N GLN A 131 3.95 -1.75 -11.60
CA GLN A 131 4.59 -2.51 -12.68
C GLN A 131 5.90 -3.13 -12.17
N GLY A 132 6.22 -4.34 -12.63
CA GLY A 132 7.51 -4.99 -12.36
C GLY A 132 7.74 -5.29 -10.88
N LEU A 133 6.80 -5.99 -10.25
CA LEU A 133 6.82 -6.23 -8.80
C LEU A 133 7.12 -7.68 -8.46
N THR A 134 8.11 -7.87 -7.58
CA THR A 134 8.43 -9.14 -6.94
C THR A 134 8.06 -9.04 -5.47
N LEU A 135 7.12 -9.88 -5.02
CA LEU A 135 6.46 -9.71 -3.72
C LEU A 135 6.40 -11.04 -2.97
N LYS A 136 6.62 -11.00 -1.65
CA LYS A 136 6.45 -12.14 -0.76
C LYS A 136 5.59 -11.73 0.44
N SER A 137 4.57 -12.52 0.76
CA SER A 137 3.77 -12.35 1.98
C SER A 137 3.11 -13.66 2.42
N GLU A 138 3.00 -13.84 3.72
CA GLU A 138 2.54 -15.08 4.36
C GLU A 138 0.99 -15.21 4.32
N THR A 139 0.26 -14.10 4.27
CA THR A 139 -1.17 -14.09 4.58
C THR A 139 -2.08 -13.65 3.42
N ARG A 140 -2.24 -12.34 3.18
CA ARG A 140 -3.21 -11.84 2.20
C ARG A 140 -2.62 -10.76 1.31
N LEU A 141 -2.52 -11.09 0.03
CA LEU A 141 -2.06 -10.19 -1.03
C LEU A 141 -3.22 -9.84 -1.97
N GLN A 142 -3.41 -8.55 -2.22
CA GLN A 142 -4.25 -8.04 -3.30
C GLN A 142 -3.39 -7.17 -4.23
N ILE A 143 -3.24 -7.56 -5.50
CA ILE A 143 -2.31 -6.88 -6.40
C ILE A 143 -2.99 -6.56 -7.73
N SER A 144 -2.71 -5.37 -8.28
CA SER A 144 -3.09 -4.98 -9.63
C SER A 144 -1.88 -4.47 -10.40
N GLY A 145 -1.67 -4.89 -11.65
CA GLY A 145 -0.51 -4.40 -12.38
C GLY A 145 -0.11 -5.16 -13.63
N GLN A 146 1.13 -4.92 -14.08
CA GLN A 146 1.72 -5.61 -15.23
C GLN A 146 3.07 -6.19 -14.85
N GLY A 147 3.39 -7.39 -15.36
CA GLY A 147 4.68 -8.04 -15.13
C GLY A 147 4.93 -8.35 -13.66
N LEU A 148 4.04 -9.12 -13.04
CA LEU A 148 4.07 -9.38 -11.59
C LEU A 148 4.39 -10.85 -11.29
N THR A 149 5.26 -11.07 -10.30
CA THR A 149 5.69 -12.40 -9.83
C THR A 149 5.51 -12.57 -8.31
N PRO A 150 4.30 -12.42 -7.76
CA PRO A 150 4.08 -12.52 -6.32
C PRO A 150 4.03 -13.97 -5.82
N LYS A 151 4.53 -14.19 -4.61
CA LYS A 151 4.45 -15.46 -3.88
C LYS A 151 3.68 -15.29 -2.56
N SER A 152 2.74 -16.20 -2.28
CA SER A 152 2.00 -16.23 -1.01
C SER A 152 1.64 -17.63 -0.53
N GLU A 153 1.66 -17.88 0.77
CA GLU A 153 1.33 -19.20 1.34
C GLU A 153 -0.19 -19.42 1.39
N THR A 154 -0.97 -18.42 1.85
CA THR A 154 -2.39 -18.63 2.13
C THR A 154 -3.35 -18.04 1.09
N ARG A 155 -3.35 -16.72 0.84
CA ARG A 155 -4.35 -16.11 -0.07
C ARG A 155 -3.77 -15.01 -0.94
N LEU A 156 -3.95 -15.19 -2.25
CA LEU A 156 -3.48 -14.27 -3.27
C LEU A 156 -4.61 -13.90 -4.23
N GLN A 157 -4.87 -12.61 -4.37
CA GLN A 157 -5.83 -12.06 -5.35
C GLN A 157 -5.09 -11.09 -6.28
N ILE A 158 -5.09 -11.36 -7.59
CA ILE A 158 -4.34 -10.55 -8.55
C ILE A 158 -5.19 -10.22 -9.77
N SER A 159 -5.00 -9.03 -10.32
CA SER A 159 -5.53 -8.65 -11.64
C SER A 159 -4.45 -7.97 -12.48
N GLY A 160 -4.39 -8.20 -13.79
CA GLY A 160 -3.33 -7.59 -14.59
C GLY A 160 -2.94 -8.28 -15.90
N GLN A 161 -1.75 -7.97 -16.39
CA GLN A 161 -1.20 -8.57 -17.60
C GLN A 161 0.20 -9.15 -17.33
N GLY A 162 0.53 -10.29 -17.94
CA GLY A 162 1.85 -10.92 -17.81
C GLY A 162 2.14 -11.31 -16.36
N LEU A 163 1.29 -12.16 -15.78
CA LEU A 163 1.34 -12.50 -14.35
C LEU A 163 1.80 -13.94 -14.16
N VAL A 164 2.78 -14.14 -13.27
CA VAL A 164 3.33 -15.46 -12.93
C VAL A 164 3.33 -15.66 -11.40
N PRO A 165 2.17 -15.72 -10.75
CA PRO A 165 2.09 -15.89 -9.30
C PRO A 165 2.26 -17.33 -8.84
N THR A 166 2.68 -17.50 -7.59
CA THR A 166 2.71 -18.79 -6.91
C THR A 166 1.96 -18.72 -5.58
N CYS A 167 1.07 -19.68 -5.32
CA CYS A 167 0.37 -19.75 -4.03
C CYS A 167 0.06 -21.17 -3.56
N GLU A 168 0.30 -21.50 -2.29
CA GLU A 168 0.04 -22.85 -1.79
C GLU A 168 -1.47 -23.11 -1.63
N THR A 169 -2.19 -22.22 -0.92
CA THR A 169 -3.57 -22.54 -0.51
C THR A 169 -4.65 -22.03 -1.47
N ARG A 170 -4.71 -20.72 -1.76
CA ARG A 170 -5.81 -20.12 -2.56
C ARG A 170 -5.35 -18.95 -3.41
N LEU A 171 -5.49 -19.12 -4.73
CA LEU A 171 -5.21 -18.11 -5.72
C LEU A 171 -6.46 -17.74 -6.53
N GLN A 172 -6.76 -16.45 -6.59
CA GLN A 172 -7.74 -15.84 -7.49
C GLN A 172 -7.01 -14.87 -8.42
N ILE A 173 -7.09 -15.09 -9.72
CA ILE A 173 -6.38 -14.27 -10.69
C ILE A 173 -7.22 -13.96 -11.92
N SER A 174 -7.12 -12.73 -12.43
CA SER A 174 -7.82 -12.31 -13.65
C SER A 174 -6.94 -11.47 -14.56
N GLY A 175 -7.11 -11.60 -15.89
CA GLY A 175 -6.40 -10.76 -16.85
C GLY A 175 -5.83 -11.48 -18.07
N GLN A 176 -4.67 -11.04 -18.59
CA GLN A 176 -4.12 -11.56 -19.85
C GLN A 176 -2.70 -12.08 -19.69
N GLY A 177 -2.35 -13.18 -20.36
CA GLY A 177 -1.02 -13.78 -20.31
C GLY A 177 -0.67 -14.25 -18.90
N LEU A 178 -1.43 -15.22 -18.39
CA LEU A 178 -1.36 -15.65 -17.00
C LEU A 178 -0.77 -17.07 -16.90
N VAL A 179 0.28 -17.23 -16.09
CA VAL A 179 0.94 -18.51 -15.83
C VAL A 179 1.01 -18.78 -14.31
N PRO A 180 -0.13 -18.95 -13.62
CA PRO A 180 -0.14 -19.18 -12.18
C PRO A 180 0.16 -20.64 -11.79
N THR A 181 0.79 -20.81 -10.63
CA THR A 181 0.95 -22.11 -9.96
C THR A 181 0.27 -22.10 -8.60
N CYS A 182 -0.56 -23.10 -8.30
CA CYS A 182 -1.16 -23.25 -6.97
C CYS A 182 -1.43 -24.69 -6.54
N GLU A 183 -1.07 -25.09 -5.33
CA GLU A 183 -1.24 -26.47 -4.87
C GLU A 183 -2.72 -26.82 -4.66
N THR A 184 -3.44 -26.01 -3.88
CA THR A 184 -4.76 -26.42 -3.38
C THR A 184 -5.95 -25.90 -4.21
N ARG A 185 -6.07 -24.59 -4.43
CA ARG A 185 -7.26 -24.01 -5.09
C ARG A 185 -6.91 -22.79 -5.95
N LEU A 186 -7.11 -22.95 -7.25
CA LEU A 186 -6.92 -21.90 -8.25
C LEU A 186 -8.24 -21.54 -8.94
N GLN A 187 -8.58 -20.26 -8.92
CA GLN A 187 -9.62 -19.65 -9.76
C GLN A 187 -8.97 -18.63 -10.68
N ILE A 188 -9.10 -18.82 -11.99
CA ILE A 188 -8.47 -17.97 -12.99
C ILE A 188 -9.47 -17.58 -14.09
N SER A 189 -9.44 -16.30 -14.50
CA SER A 189 -10.22 -15.82 -15.63
C SER A 189 -9.44 -14.92 -16.59
N GLY A 190 -9.74 -14.98 -17.90
CA GLY A 190 -9.19 -14.05 -18.89
C GLY A 190 -8.69 -14.66 -20.20
N GLN A 191 -7.53 -14.23 -20.70
CA GLN A 191 -7.01 -14.66 -22.01
C GLN A 191 -5.55 -15.10 -21.94
N GLY A 192 -5.18 -16.15 -22.70
CA GLY A 192 -3.82 -16.68 -22.72
C GLY A 192 -3.43 -17.23 -21.35
N LEU A 193 -4.07 -18.32 -20.96
CA LEU A 193 -4.02 -18.86 -19.60
C LEU A 193 -3.33 -20.23 -19.58
N THR A 194 -2.24 -20.33 -18.84
CA THR A 194 -1.46 -21.57 -18.64
C THR A 194 -1.32 -21.89 -17.15
N PRO A 195 -2.43 -22.20 -16.44
CA PRO A 195 -2.37 -22.50 -15.01
C PRO A 195 -1.90 -23.93 -14.71
N THR A 196 -1.19 -24.07 -13.59
CA THR A 196 -0.88 -25.37 -12.99
C THR A 196 -1.49 -25.44 -11.59
N CYS A 197 -2.25 -26.50 -11.28
CA CYS A 197 -2.77 -26.71 -9.94
C CYS A 197 -2.96 -28.17 -9.56
N GLU A 198 -2.52 -28.60 -8.38
CA GLU A 198 -2.60 -30.02 -7.99
C GLU A 198 -4.05 -30.43 -7.70
N THR A 199 -4.74 -29.71 -6.81
CA THR A 199 -6.00 -30.22 -6.24
C THR A 199 -7.27 -29.71 -6.94
N ARG A 200 -7.43 -28.40 -7.14
CA ARG A 200 -8.69 -27.82 -7.69
C ARG A 200 -8.44 -26.59 -8.54
N LEU A 201 -8.70 -26.72 -9.84
CA LEU A 201 -8.63 -25.65 -10.82
C LEU A 201 -10.01 -25.31 -11.39
N GLN A 202 -10.39 -24.03 -11.28
CA GLN A 202 -11.49 -23.42 -12.02
C GLN A 202 -10.93 -22.36 -12.97
N ILE A 203 -11.15 -22.53 -14.26
CA ILE A 203 -10.63 -21.64 -15.29
C ILE A 203 -11.73 -21.20 -16.25
N SER A 204 -11.75 -19.91 -16.59
CA SER A 204 -12.66 -19.38 -17.61
C SER A 204 -11.97 -18.39 -18.55
N GLY A 205 -12.20 -18.48 -19.86
CA GLY A 205 -11.55 -17.56 -20.79
C GLY A 205 -11.29 -18.05 -22.21
N GLN A 206 -10.24 -17.51 -22.83
CA GLN A 206 -9.78 -17.88 -24.16
C GLN A 206 -8.30 -18.25 -24.15
N GLY A 207 -7.90 -19.22 -25.00
CA GLY A 207 -6.50 -19.66 -25.13
C GLY A 207 -6.02 -20.31 -23.85
N LEU A 208 -6.61 -21.47 -23.52
CA LEU A 208 -6.46 -22.16 -22.25
C LEU A 208 -5.61 -23.42 -22.41
N THR A 209 -4.53 -23.50 -21.65
CA THR A 209 -3.65 -24.67 -21.55
C THR A 209 -3.47 -25.07 -20.08
N PRO A 210 -4.54 -25.54 -19.40
CA PRO A 210 -4.46 -25.88 -17.97
C PRO A 210 -3.85 -27.26 -17.72
N THR A 211 -3.13 -27.36 -16.60
CA THR A 211 -2.68 -28.62 -16.00
C THR A 211 -3.28 -28.74 -14.60
N CYS A 212 -3.99 -29.84 -14.34
CA CYS A 212 -4.47 -30.17 -12.99
C CYS A 212 -4.52 -31.67 -12.75
N GLU A 213 -4.10 -32.11 -11.57
CA GLU A 213 -4.03 -33.53 -11.22
C GLU A 213 -5.39 -34.06 -10.77
N THR A 214 -6.10 -33.33 -9.90
CA THR A 214 -7.26 -33.90 -9.22
C THR A 214 -8.61 -33.43 -9.77
N ARG A 215 -8.86 -32.11 -9.87
CA ARG A 215 -10.18 -31.58 -10.28
C ARG A 215 -10.08 -30.32 -11.13
N LEU A 216 -10.51 -30.45 -12.38
CA LEU A 216 -10.51 -29.39 -13.38
C LEU A 216 -11.93 -29.01 -13.80
N GLN A 217 -12.25 -27.72 -13.72
CA GLN A 217 -13.48 -27.13 -14.27
C GLN A 217 -13.09 -26.03 -15.27
N ILE A 218 -13.58 -26.13 -16.50
CA ILE A 218 -13.24 -25.20 -17.58
C ILE A 218 -14.50 -24.63 -18.21
N SER A 219 -14.52 -23.32 -18.45
CA SER A 219 -15.55 -22.63 -19.24
C SER A 219 -14.90 -21.63 -20.19
N GLY A 220 -14.76 -21.97 -21.48
CA GLY A 220 -14.02 -21.12 -22.41
C GLY A 220 -13.81 -21.70 -23.80
N GLN A 221 -13.03 -20.99 -24.63
CA GLN A 221 -12.68 -21.37 -26.00
C GLN A 221 -11.16 -21.52 -26.19
N GLY A 222 -10.74 -22.29 -27.19
CA GLY A 222 -9.32 -22.52 -27.50
C GLY A 222 -8.61 -23.38 -26.45
N LEU A 223 -9.01 -24.65 -26.38
CA LEU A 223 -8.61 -25.60 -25.33
C LEU A 223 -7.49 -26.54 -25.79
N SER A 224 -6.43 -26.65 -25.01
CA SER A 224 -5.47 -27.77 -25.07
C SER A 224 -5.14 -28.25 -23.65
N PRO A 225 -6.07 -28.96 -22.98
CA PRO A 225 -5.90 -29.41 -21.61
C PRO A 225 -5.01 -30.66 -21.53
N SER A 226 -4.17 -30.73 -20.50
CA SER A 226 -3.49 -31.96 -20.07
C SER A 226 -3.92 -32.28 -18.65
N VAL A 227 -4.58 -33.43 -18.46
CA VAL A 227 -4.90 -33.97 -17.15
C VAL A 227 -3.97 -35.15 -16.93
N SER A 228 -3.09 -35.05 -15.94
CA SER A 228 -2.27 -36.18 -15.51
C SER A 228 -3.14 -37.07 -14.63
N ASN A 229 -3.41 -38.30 -15.08
CA ASN A 229 -4.04 -39.35 -14.27
C ASN A 229 -3.05 -39.92 -13.24
#